data_AF-A0A3N1UMY4-F1
#
_entry.id   AF-A0A3N1UMY4-F1
#
_cell.length_a   1.000
_cell.length_b   1.000
_cell.length_c   1.000
_cell.angle_alpha   90.00
_cell.angle_beta   90.00
_cell.angle_gamma   90.00
#
_symmetry.space_group_name_H-M   'P 1'
#
loop_
_entity.id
_entity.type
_entity.pdbx_description
1 polymer ?
#
loop_
_entity_poly.entity_id
_entity_poly.type
_entity_poly.pdbx_seq_one_letter_code
_entity_poly.pdbx_strand_id
1 'polypeptide(L)'
;MDVPPSMDLLIHLVKELRGHLRALLKAVAQDAEADVIDEVVSRCSETVALLQNVGNSFSTVWENDEEQKKHAHALFTELWKDYQTCMKTLATASARTAQELAGMQKIESASRQYQKIAHLV
;
A
#
# COMPACT_ATOMS: atom_id res chain seq x y z
N MET A 1 -32.90 -8.52 1.36
CA MET A 1 -32.45 -9.86 0.91
C MET A 1 -30.94 -9.79 0.92
N ASP A 2 -30.28 -10.46 1.87
CA ASP A 2 -28.83 -10.59 1.84
C ASP A 2 -28.46 -11.54 0.70
N VAL A 3 -27.85 -10.98 -0.34
CA VAL A 3 -27.23 -11.78 -1.40
C VAL A 3 -26.01 -12.44 -0.75
N PRO A 4 -25.91 -13.78 -0.72
CA PRO A 4 -24.74 -14.43 -0.16
C PRO A 4 -23.50 -13.93 -0.91
N PRO A 5 -22.41 -13.60 -0.21
CA PRO A 5 -21.18 -13.13 -0.85
C PRO A 5 -20.74 -14.19 -1.86
N SER A 6 -20.65 -13.81 -3.12
CA SER A 6 -20.23 -14.72 -4.18
C SER A 6 -18.70 -14.76 -4.27
N MET A 7 -18.17 -15.90 -4.71
CA MET A 7 -16.76 -16.02 -5.03
C MET A 7 -16.33 -14.99 -6.08
N ASP A 8 -17.23 -14.60 -6.99
CA ASP A 8 -16.98 -13.53 -7.97
C ASP A 8 -16.70 -12.18 -7.33
N LEU A 9 -17.41 -11.83 -6.25
CA LEU A 9 -17.16 -10.60 -5.50
C LEU A 9 -15.78 -10.63 -4.83
N LEU A 10 -15.40 -11.77 -4.24
CA LEU A 10 -14.05 -11.94 -3.66
C LEU A 10 -12.97 -11.80 -4.74
N ILE A 11 -13.13 -12.48 -5.87
CA ILE A 11 -12.19 -12.39 -7.01
C ILE A 11 -12.08 -10.95 -7.50
N HIS A 12 -13.20 -10.24 -7.61
CA HIS A 12 -13.24 -8.85 -8.03
C HIS A 12 -12.47 -7.94 -7.08
N LEU A 13 -12.79 -7.98 -5.78
CA LEU A 13 -12.14 -7.15 -4.77
C LEU A 13 -10.63 -7.45 -4.63
N VAL A 14 -10.23 -8.72 -4.76
CA VAL A 14 -8.80 -9.09 -4.79
C VAL A 14 -8.12 -8.48 -6.02
N LYS A 15 -8.75 -8.51 -7.20
CA LYS A 15 -8.21 -7.88 -8.42
C LYS A 15 -8.10 -6.36 -8.28
N GLU A 16 -9.12 -5.70 -7.72
CA GLU A 16 -9.11 -4.27 -7.47
C GLU A 16 -7.98 -3.87 -6.51
N LEU A 17 -7.85 -4.57 -5.38
CA LEU A 17 -6.78 -4.29 -4.42
C LEU A 17 -5.39 -4.49 -5.03
N ARG A 18 -5.20 -5.55 -5.83
CA ARG A 18 -3.95 -5.74 -6.58
C ARG A 18 -3.69 -4.59 -7.56
N GLY A 19 -4.73 -4.07 -8.20
CA GLY A 19 -4.66 -2.88 -9.05
C GLY A 19 -4.17 -1.66 -8.28
N HIS A 20 -4.76 -1.39 -7.11
CA HIS A 20 -4.36 -0.27 -6.25
C HIS A 20 -2.93 -0.42 -5.70
N LEU A 21 -2.52 -1.62 -5.29
CA LEU A 21 -1.13 -1.88 -4.86
C LEU A 21 -0.12 -1.59 -5.98
N ARG A 22 -0.43 -1.96 -7.23
CA ARG A 22 0.44 -1.63 -8.38
C ARG A 22 0.45 -0.13 -8.68
N ALA A 23 -0.69 0.54 -8.55
CA ALA A 23 -0.77 1.99 -8.71
C ALA A 23 0.09 2.70 -7.65
N LEU A 24 0.07 2.23 -6.40
CA LEU A 24 0.87 2.75 -5.31
C LEU A 24 2.36 2.57 -5.58
N LEU A 25 2.76 1.36 -5.98
CA LEU A 25 4.14 1.07 -6.39
C LEU A 25 4.61 1.97 -7.53
N LYS A 26 3.75 2.22 -8.52
CA LYS A 26 4.06 3.12 -9.63
C LYS A 26 4.20 4.56 -9.18
N ALA A 27 3.28 5.06 -8.34
CA ALA A 27 3.32 6.42 -7.82
C ALA A 27 4.63 6.67 -7.04
N VAL A 28 5.01 5.72 -6.19
CA VAL A 28 6.25 5.76 -5.41
C VAL A 28 7.49 5.69 -6.30
N ALA A 29 7.48 4.82 -7.32
CA ALA A 29 8.60 4.71 -8.27
C ALA A 29 8.77 5.96 -9.14
N GLN A 30 7.70 6.74 -9.31
CA GLN A 30 7.70 7.98 -10.07
C GLN A 30 7.91 9.22 -9.19
N ASP A 31 8.18 9.04 -7.89
CA ASP A 31 8.29 10.14 -6.93
C ASP A 31 7.09 11.10 -7.02
N ALA A 32 5.89 10.51 -7.13
CA ALA A 32 4.64 11.26 -7.21
C ALA A 32 4.41 12.12 -5.96
N GLU A 33 3.59 13.15 -6.12
CA GLU A 33 3.21 14.04 -5.03
C GLU A 33 2.48 13.29 -3.90
N ALA A 34 2.61 13.81 -2.69
CA ALA A 34 2.12 13.14 -1.49
C ALA A 34 0.60 12.94 -1.49
N ASP A 35 -0.15 13.86 -2.10
CA ASP A 35 -1.61 13.78 -2.27
C ASP A 35 -2.00 12.63 -3.21
N VAL A 36 -1.27 12.42 -4.30
CA VAL A 36 -1.46 11.29 -5.22
C VAL A 36 -1.21 9.96 -4.51
N ILE A 37 -0.15 9.90 -3.68
CA ILE A 37 0.13 8.71 -2.88
C ILE A 37 -0.98 8.46 -1.86
N ASP A 38 -1.44 9.50 -1.17
CA ASP A 38 -2.51 9.42 -0.16
C ASP A 38 -3.84 8.94 -0.76
N GLU A 39 -4.22 9.46 -1.93
CA GLU A 39 -5.42 9.02 -2.65
C GLU A 39 -5.38 7.52 -2.97
N VAL A 40 -4.24 7.02 -3.44
CA VAL A 40 -4.09 5.60 -3.78
C VAL A 40 -4.07 4.72 -2.51
N VAL A 41 -3.46 5.20 -1.42
CA VAL A 41 -3.50 4.51 -0.12
C VAL A 41 -4.93 4.44 0.43
N SER A 42 -5.70 5.51 0.29
CA SER A 42 -7.11 5.55 0.71
C SER A 42 -7.93 4.50 -0.04
N ARG A 43 -7.80 4.40 -1.37
CA ARG A 43 -8.44 3.35 -2.18
C ARG A 43 -8.01 1.93 -1.79
N CYS A 44 -6.74 1.73 -1.45
CA CYS A 44 -6.28 0.45 -0.90
C CYS A 44 -7.01 0.12 0.41
N SER A 45 -7.13 1.10 1.31
CA SER A 45 -7.77 0.94 2.62
C SER A 45 -9.27 0.60 2.50
N GLU A 46 -9.98 1.33 1.65
CA GLU A 46 -11.40 1.09 1.36
C GLU A 46 -11.63 -0.33 0.83
N THR A 47 -10.82 -0.77 -0.14
CA THR A 47 -10.93 -2.11 -0.72
C THR A 47 -10.59 -3.20 0.30
N VAL A 48 -9.61 -2.97 1.19
CA VAL A 48 -9.30 -3.89 2.29
C VAL A 48 -10.48 -4.01 3.26
N ALA A 49 -11.14 -2.90 3.60
CA ALA A 49 -12.31 -2.93 4.46
C ALA A 49 -13.46 -3.74 3.83
N LEU A 50 -13.69 -3.58 2.53
CA LEU A 50 -14.65 -4.39 1.78
C LEU A 50 -14.28 -5.88 1.78
N LEU A 51 -13.01 -6.22 1.56
CA LEU A 51 -12.51 -7.60 1.64
C LEU A 51 -12.68 -8.20 3.03
N GLN A 52 -12.47 -7.43 4.10
CA GLN A 52 -12.69 -7.88 5.47
C GLN A 52 -14.17 -8.16 5.73
N ASN A 53 -15.06 -7.28 5.27
CA ASN A 53 -16.50 -7.47 5.40
C ASN A 53 -16.95 -8.75 4.67
N VAL A 54 -16.51 -8.92 3.43
CA VAL A 54 -16.78 -10.10 2.62
C VAL A 54 -16.17 -11.36 3.26
N GLY A 55 -14.95 -11.27 3.80
CA GLY A 55 -14.27 -12.30 4.60
C GLY A 55 -15.08 -12.77 5.80
N ASN A 56 -15.63 -11.84 6.58
CA ASN A 56 -16.45 -12.14 7.75
C ASN A 56 -17.78 -12.82 7.37
N SER A 57 -18.36 -12.41 6.25
CA SER A 57 -19.58 -13.02 5.70
C SER A 57 -19.36 -14.43 5.13
N PHE A 58 -18.12 -14.88 4.90
CA PHE A 58 -17.83 -16.23 4.41
C PHE A 58 -17.85 -17.33 5.47
N SER A 59 -17.77 -16.99 6.75
CA SER A 59 -17.69 -17.98 7.85
C SER A 59 -18.85 -18.97 7.89
N THR A 60 -19.99 -18.66 7.27
CA THR A 60 -21.21 -19.49 7.29
C THR A 60 -21.60 -20.10 5.94
N VAL A 61 -21.08 -19.61 4.82
CA VAL A 61 -21.57 -19.98 3.46
C VAL A 61 -20.71 -21.05 2.79
N TRP A 62 -19.40 -21.11 3.09
CA TRP A 62 -18.44 -21.97 2.40
C TRP A 62 -17.97 -23.18 3.19
N GLU A 63 -18.52 -23.43 4.39
CA GLU A 63 -18.08 -24.54 5.24
C GLU A 63 -18.13 -25.92 4.53
N ASN A 64 -18.96 -26.04 3.48
CA ASN A 64 -19.17 -27.30 2.74
C ASN A 64 -18.55 -27.37 1.34
N ASP A 65 -17.87 -26.33 0.84
CA ASP A 65 -17.24 -26.35 -0.50
C ASP A 65 -15.71 -26.21 -0.41
N GLU A 66 -15.03 -27.36 -0.40
CA GLU A 66 -13.56 -27.44 -0.33
C GLU A 66 -12.84 -26.84 -1.55
N GLU A 67 -13.47 -26.82 -2.73
CA GLU A 67 -12.85 -26.20 -3.92
C GLU A 67 -12.87 -24.67 -3.80
N GLN A 68 -13.97 -24.09 -3.35
CA GLN A 68 -14.07 -22.66 -3.09
C GLN A 68 -13.11 -22.22 -1.99
N LYS A 69 -12.96 -22.99 -0.91
CA LYS A 69 -11.96 -22.71 0.14
C LYS A 69 -10.54 -22.69 -0.41
N LYS A 70 -10.15 -23.70 -1.21
CA LYS A 70 -8.82 -23.77 -1.83
C LYS A 70 -8.58 -22.58 -2.76
N HIS A 71 -9.57 -22.22 -3.57
CA HIS A 71 -9.45 -21.09 -4.48
C HIS A 71 -9.32 -19.76 -3.73
N ALA A 72 -10.13 -19.53 -2.71
CA ALA A 72 -10.03 -18.34 -1.86
C ALA A 72 -8.68 -18.26 -1.15
N HIS A 73 -8.19 -19.38 -0.60
CA HIS A 73 -6.89 -19.45 0.03
C HIS A 73 -5.75 -19.12 -0.95
N ALA A 74 -5.83 -19.61 -2.19
CA ALA A 74 -4.87 -19.27 -3.24
C ALA A 74 -4.89 -17.76 -3.56
N LEU A 75 -6.08 -17.16 -3.72
CA LEU A 75 -6.24 -15.72 -3.94
C LEU A 75 -5.63 -14.88 -2.81
N PHE A 76 -5.92 -15.21 -1.56
CA PHE A 76 -5.36 -14.49 -0.41
C PHE A 76 -3.85 -14.70 -0.29
N THR A 77 -3.34 -15.89 -0.62
CA THR A 77 -1.90 -16.16 -0.62
C THR A 77 -1.17 -15.31 -1.67
N GLU A 78 -1.72 -15.19 -2.87
CA GLU A 78 -1.16 -14.30 -3.90
C GLU A 78 -1.24 -12.83 -3.50
N LEU A 79 -2.40 -12.39 -2.99
CA LEU A 79 -2.58 -11.02 -2.53
C LEU A 79 -1.59 -10.66 -1.41
N TRP A 80 -1.35 -11.59 -0.49
CA TRP A 80 -0.37 -11.39 0.59
C TRP A 80 1.05 -11.21 0.06
N LYS A 81 1.46 -11.98 -0.96
CA LYS A 81 2.76 -11.80 -1.61
C LYS A 81 2.88 -10.43 -2.29
N ASP A 82 1.83 -9.99 -2.98
CA ASP A 82 1.78 -8.68 -3.62
C ASP A 82 1.88 -7.55 -2.57
N TYR A 83 1.14 -7.68 -1.46
CA TYR A 83 1.21 -6.75 -0.33
C TYR A 83 2.60 -6.69 0.31
N GLN A 84 3.22 -7.83 0.59
CA GLN A 84 4.57 -7.89 1.15
C GLN A 84 5.60 -7.22 0.22
N THR A 85 5.45 -7.41 -1.09
CA THR A 85 6.31 -6.76 -2.09
C THR A 85 6.11 -5.25 -2.06
N CYS A 86 4.85 -4.80 -2.03
CA CYS A 86 4.50 -3.38 -1.91
C CYS A 86 5.13 -2.74 -0.66
N MET A 87 5.00 -3.38 0.50
CA MET A 87 5.55 -2.89 1.77
C MET A 87 7.08 -2.77 1.74
N LYS A 88 7.77 -3.74 1.13
CA LYS A 88 9.23 -3.67 0.98
C LYS A 88 9.65 -2.48 0.12
N THR A 89 9.00 -2.26 -1.02
CA THR A 89 9.31 -1.13 -1.90
C THR A 89 9.02 0.21 -1.24
N LEU A 90 7.89 0.33 -0.53
CA LEU A 90 7.54 1.53 0.25
C LEU A 90 8.58 1.82 1.33
N ALA A 91 9.02 0.80 2.06
CA ALA A 91 10.06 0.96 3.07
C ALA A 91 11.39 1.46 2.46
N THR A 92 11.77 0.94 1.29
CA THR A 92 12.95 1.42 0.56
C THR A 92 12.81 2.88 0.11
N ALA A 93 11.66 3.27 -0.44
CA ALA A 93 11.40 4.65 -0.86
C ALA A 93 11.36 5.63 0.31
N SER A 94 10.75 5.23 1.43
CA SER A 94 10.73 6.00 2.67
C SER A 94 12.15 6.21 3.22
N ALA A 95 12.98 5.18 3.23
CA ALA A 95 14.38 5.27 3.65
C ALA A 95 15.20 6.23 2.76
N ARG A 96 14.97 6.22 1.44
CA ARG A 96 15.59 7.16 0.50
C ARG A 96 15.20 8.60 0.82
N THR A 97 13.90 8.86 0.98
CA THR A 97 13.38 10.19 1.32
C THR A 97 13.96 10.70 2.64
N ALA A 98 14.07 9.84 3.65
CA ALA A 98 14.67 10.19 4.94
C ALA A 98 16.17 10.54 4.81
N GLN A 99 16.92 9.82 3.96
CA GLN A 99 18.32 10.14 3.68
C GLN A 99 18.48 11.48 2.96
N GLU A 100 17.63 11.77 1.98
CA GLU A 100 17.63 13.04 1.25
C GLU A 100 17.35 14.22 2.19
N LEU A 101 16.32 14.08 3.05
CA LEU A 101 15.98 15.08 4.06
C LEU A 101 17.14 15.35 5.03
N ALA A 102 17.79 14.29 5.51
CA ALA A 102 18.97 14.41 6.39
C ALA A 102 20.15 15.07 5.68
N GLY A 103 20.32 14.83 4.37
CA GLY A 103 21.30 15.52 3.53
C GLY A 103 21.02 17.02 3.41
N MET A 104 19.77 17.39 3.13
CA MET A 104 19.34 18.79 3.05
C MET A 104 19.56 19.54 4.37
N GLN A 105 19.21 18.94 5.51
CA GLN A 105 19.45 19.54 6.83
C GLN A 105 20.94 19.80 7.11
N LYS A 106 21.82 18.89 6.68
CA LYS A 106 23.27 19.08 6.80
C LYS A 106 23.77 20.23 5.94
N ILE A 107 23.30 20.33 4.69
CA ILE A 107 23.65 21.42 3.78
C ILE A 107 23.19 22.76 4.35
N GLU A 108 21.95 22.84 4.83
CA GLU A 108 21.39 24.07 5.40
C GLU A 108 22.15 24.52 6.66
N SER A 109 22.51 23.57 7.53
CA SER A 109 23.34 23.84 8.71
C SER A 109 24.72 24.36 8.32
N ALA A 110 25.37 23.75 7.32
CA ALA A 110 26.67 24.19 6.81
C ALA A 110 26.58 25.60 6.20
N SER A 111 25.55 25.88 5.39
CA SER A 111 25.32 27.21 4.81
C SER A 111 25.13 28.29 5.88
N ARG A 112 24.39 28.00 6.95
CA ARG A 112 24.24 28.94 8.09
C ARG A 112 25.55 29.18 8.82
N GLN A 113 26.41 28.17 8.95
CA GLN A 113 27.74 28.34 9.54
C GLN A 113 28.65 29.21 8.66
N TYR A 114 28.65 28.99 7.35
CA TYR A 114 29.40 29.83 6.42
C TYR A 114 28.94 31.29 6.44
N GLN A 115 27.63 31.54 6.49
CA GLN A 115 27.10 32.90 6.64
C GLN A 115 27.54 33.57 7.94
N LYS A 116 27.55 32.85 9.07
CA LYS A 116 28.05 33.38 10.34
C LYS A 116 29.52 33.77 10.29
N ILE A 117 30.36 32.95 9.64
CA ILE A 117 31.79 33.26 9.45
C ILE A 117 31.96 34.48 8.54
N ALA A 118 31.20 34.56 7.44
CA ALA A 118 31.27 35.68 6.51
C ALA A 118 30.86 37.03 7.11
N HIS A 119 30.09 37.06 8.19
CA HIS A 119 29.74 38.28 8.94
C HIS A 119 30.75 38.66 10.03
N LEU A 120 31.78 37.85 10.27
CA LEU A 120 32.84 38.10 11.25
C LEU A 120 34.18 38.54 10.61
N VAL A 121 34.23 38.59 9.28
CA VAL A 121 35.37 39.05 8.46
C VAL A 121 34.99 40.37 7.80
#